data_AF-A0A5P9HML1-F1
#
_entry.id   AF-A0A5P9HML1-F1
#
_cell.length_a   1.000
_cell.length_b   1.000
_cell.length_c   1.000
_cell.angle_alpha   90.00
_cell.angle_beta   90.00
_cell.angle_gamma   90.00
#
_symmetry.space_group_name_H-M   'P 1'
#
loop_
_entity.id
_entity.type
_entity.pdbx_description
1 polymer ?
#
loop_
_entity_poly.entity_id
_entity_poly.type
_entity_poly.pdbx_seq_one_letter_code
_entity_poly.pdbx_strand_id
1 'polypeptide(L)' 'MKIQEFELEQKRIQMVKSAFKTGLTSEETVKLSQELDEMLNVLIPPNKKQSHNHLLKSTLKK' A
#
# COMPACT_ATOMS: atom_id res chain seq x y z
N MET A 1 8.08 15.87 14.27
CA MET A 1 7.41 14.75 13.58
C MET A 1 5.94 15.11 13.48
N LYS A 2 5.38 15.18 12.27
CA LYS A 2 3.97 15.55 12.08
C LYS A 2 3.09 14.35 12.43
N ILE A 3 1.92 14.57 13.04
CA ILE A 3 0.99 13.51 13.48
C ILE A 3 0.68 12.52 12.33
N GLN A 4 0.55 13.04 11.11
CA GLN A 4 0.29 12.26 9.90
C GLN A 4 1.42 11.27 9.53
N GLU A 5 2.68 11.62 9.78
CA GLU A 5 3.84 10.74 9.52
C GLU A 5 3.85 9.55 10.49
N PHE A 6 3.43 9.79 11.74
CA PHE A 6 3.35 8.74 12.75
C PHE A 6 2.25 7.72 12.42
N GLU A 7 1.06 8.18 12.07
CA GLU A 7 -0.06 7.29 11.70
C GLU A 7 0.27 6.44 10.47
N LEU A 8 0.91 7.04 9.47
CA LEU A 8 1.38 6.34 8.28
C LEU A 8 2.37 5.23 8.63
N GLU A 9 3.36 5.52 9.48
CA GLU A 9 4.36 4.53 9.88
C GLU A 9 3.72 3.39 10.70
N GLN A 10 2.76 3.70 11.57
CA GLN A 10 2.01 2.65 12.28
C GLN A 10 1.26 1.73 11.32
N LYS A 11 0.62 2.31 10.28
CA LYS A 11 -0.09 1.52 9.27
C LYS A 11 0.85 0.64 8.47
N ARG A 12 2.01 1.17 8.08
CA ARG A 12 3.08 0.41 7.42
C ARG A 12 3.53 -0.77 8.28
N ILE A 13 3.77 -0.55 9.57
CA ILE A 13 4.18 -1.62 10.49
C ILE A 13 3.09 -2.69 10.59
N GLN A 14 1.81 -2.32 10.66
CA GLN A 14 0.69 -3.26 10.68
C GLN A 14 0.65 -4.12 9.41
N MET A 15 0.75 -3.52 8.23
CA MET A 15 0.80 -4.23 6.95
C MET A 15 1.95 -5.24 6.92
N VAL A 16 3.16 -4.82 7.32
CA VAL A 16 4.34 -5.70 7.35
C VAL A 16 4.15 -6.85 8.32
N LYS A 17 3.63 -6.59 9.53
CA LYS A 17 3.35 -7.65 10.51
C LYS A 17 2.30 -8.65 10.00
N SER A 18 1.24 -8.16 9.35
CA SER A 18 0.25 -9.02 8.70
C SER A 18 0.90 -9.86 7.61
N ALA A 19 1.71 -9.27 6.73
CA ALA A 19 2.42 -9.99 5.68
C ALA A 19 3.29 -11.13 6.22
N PHE A 20 4.01 -10.89 7.32
CA PHE A 20 4.81 -11.92 7.98
C PHE A 20 3.95 -13.03 8.61
N LYS A 21 2.77 -12.70 9.12
CA LYS A 21 1.90 -13.66 9.83
C LYS A 21 1.00 -14.47 8.90
N THR A 22 0.37 -13.82 7.93
CA THR A 22 -0.70 -14.39 7.10
C THR A 22 -0.31 -14.50 5.63
N GLY A 23 0.83 -13.94 5.24
CA GLY A 23 1.32 -13.91 3.86
C GLY A 23 0.97 -12.61 3.14
N LEU A 24 1.70 -12.34 2.06
CA LEU A 24 1.56 -11.10 1.27
C LEU A 24 0.23 -11.01 0.51
N THR A 25 -0.33 -12.16 0.16
CA THR A 25 -1.56 -12.27 -0.64
C THR A 25 -2.80 -12.53 0.22
N SER A 26 -2.67 -12.55 1.54
CA SER A 26 -3.82 -12.68 2.42
C SER A 26 -4.72 -11.45 2.27
N GLU A 27 -6.03 -11.66 2.40
CA GLU A 27 -7.01 -10.57 2.28
C GLU A 27 -6.72 -9.44 3.29
N GLU A 28 -6.27 -9.81 4.49
CA GLU A 28 -5.86 -8.87 5.54
C GLU A 28 -4.68 -8.00 5.11
N THR A 29 -3.60 -8.60 4.61
CA THR A 29 -2.42 -7.87 4.15
C THR A 29 -2.73 -7.00 2.93
N VAL A 30 -3.59 -7.47 2.03
CA VAL A 30 -4.04 -6.70 0.85
C VAL A 30 -4.87 -5.49 1.26
N LYS A 31 -5.79 -5.63 2.22
CA LYS A 31 -6.55 -4.48 2.75
C LYS A 31 -5.63 -3.45 3.40
N LEU A 32 -4.69 -3.91 4.24
CA LEU A 32 -3.74 -3.02 4.89
C LEU A 32 -2.82 -2.28 3.88
N SER A 33 -2.45 -2.92 2.77
CA SER A 33 -1.64 -2.27 1.74
C SER A 33 -2.42 -1.23 0.93
N GLN A 34 -3.71 -1.49 0.65
CA GLN A 34 -4.60 -0.52 -0.01
C GLN A 34 -4.82 0.72 0.85
N GLU A 35 -5.14 0.53 2.13
CA GLU A 35 -5.34 1.64 3.07
C GLU A 35 -4.05 2.48 3.23
N LEU A 36 -2.88 1.84 3.25
CA LEU A 36 -1.60 2.53 3.29
C LEU A 36 -1.35 3.34 2.01
N ASP A 37 -1.69 2.81 0.83
CA ASP A 37 -1.57 3.51 -0.45
C ASP A 37 -2.49 4.74 -0.52
N GLU A 38 -3.73 4.61 -0.04
CA GLU A 38 -4.66 5.75 0.06
C GLU A 38 -4.09 6.87 0.94
N MET A 39 -3.51 6.54 2.09
CA MET A 39 -2.84 7.51 2.95
C MET A 39 -1.65 8.18 2.25
N LEU A 40 -0.84 7.41 1.51
CA LEU A 40 0.29 7.93 0.73
C LEU A 40 -0.18 8.86 -0.38
N ASN A 41 -1.25 8.51 -1.10
CA ASN A 41 -1.80 9.32 -2.18
C ASN A 41 -2.36 10.67 -1.71
N VAL A 42 -2.81 10.76 -0.46
CA VAL A 42 -3.21 12.05 0.15
C VAL A 42 -1.99 12.93 0.44
N LEU A 43 -0.90 12.33 0.94
CA LEU A 43 0.31 13.05 1.35
C LEU A 43 1.23 13.41 0.19
N ILE A 44 1.34 12.50 -0.78
CA ILE A 44 2.19 12.57 -1.96
C ILE A 44 1.30 12.25 -3.16
N PRO A 45 0.41 13.17 -3.56
CA PRO A 45 -0.47 12.94 -4.69
C PRO A 45 0.37 12.62 -5.92
N PRO A 46 0.03 11.57 -6.69
CA PRO A 46 0.76 11.24 -7.88
C PRO A 46 0.77 12.46 -8.80
N ASN A 47 1.96 12.93 -9.13
CA ASN A 47 2.12 13.99 -10.13
C ASN A 47 1.43 13.48 -11.40
N LYS A 48 0.41 14.18 -11.91
CA LYS A 48 -0.54 13.71 -12.97
C LYS A 48 0.13 13.33 -14.31
N LYS A 49 1.46 13.23 -14.38
CA LYS A 49 2.27 12.93 -15.56
C LYS A 49 2.70 11.47 -15.70
N GLN A 50 2.36 10.55 -14.79
CA GLN A 50 2.69 9.13 -14.97
C GLN A 50 1.41 8.30 -15.13
N SER A 51 1.18 7.95 -16.39
CA SER A 51 0.09 7.13 -16.91
C SER A 51 -0.01 5.80 -16.16
N HIS A 52 -1.26 5.50 -15.78
CA HIS A 52 -1.76 4.33 -15.09
C HIS A 52 -1.59 3.04 -15.91
N ASN A 53 -0.36 2.63 -16.22
CA ASN A 53 -0.07 1.41 -16.98
C ASN A 53 1.30 0.81 -16.58
N HIS A 54 1.41 0.09 -15.46
CA HIS A 54 2.27 -1.11 -15.50
C HIS A 54 2.10 -2.20 -14.43
N LEU A 55 1.39 -2.01 -13.30
CA LEU A 55 1.49 -2.99 -12.20
C LEU A 55 0.29 -3.93 -11.97
N LEU A 56 -0.58 -4.13 -12.98
CA LEU A 56 -1.67 -5.13 -12.91
C LEU A 56 -1.74 -6.06 -14.14
N LYS A 57 -0.72 -6.07 -15.02
CA LYS A 57 -0.67 -6.97 -16.19
C LYS A 57 0.30 -8.16 -16.06
N SER A 58 1.09 -8.26 -15.00
CA SER A 58 2.10 -9.33 -14.86
C SER A 58 1.63 -10.61 -14.15
N THR A 59 0.39 -10.67 -13.64
CA THR A 59 -0.12 -11.84 -12.89
C THR A 59 -1.26 -12.63 -13.54
N LEU A 60 -1.51 -12.45 -14.84
CA LEU A 60 -2.32 -13.40 -15.63
C LEU A 60 -1.72 -13.63 -17.02
N LYS A 61 -0.74 -14.52 -17.10
CA LYS A 61 -0.62 -15.42 -18.26
C LYS A 61 -0.50 -16.84 -17.72
N LYS A 62 -1.56 -17.63 -17.97
CA LYS A 62 -1.54 -19.09 -17.96
C LYS A 62 -0.56 -19.60 -19.01
#